data_AF-I2JB51-F1
#
_entry.id   AF-I2JB51-F1
#
_cell.length_a   1.000
_cell.length_b   1.000
_cell.length_c   1.000
_cell.angle_alpha   90.00
_cell.angle_beta   90.00
_cell.angle_gamma   90.00
#
_symmetry.space_group_name_H-M   'P 1'
#
loop_
_entity.id
_entity.type
_entity.pdbx_description
1 polymer ?
#
loop_
_entity_poly.entity_id
_entity_poly.type
_entity_poly.pdbx_seq_one_letter_code
_entity_poly.pdbx_strand_id
1 'polypeptide(L)'
;MDLAWWRDHQTTQALFELTKEHHQHVYGDQEILNHYFKDAWLRLPLTYNLQVGSDKDQHQYGDLALYDEFPGLPAVIHYTSHNKPWTANRFNHFREIWWFYYALSWEDALFHLGKM
;
A
#
# COMPACT_ATOMS: atom_id res chain seq x y z
N MET A 1 1.28 -6.51 12.05
CA MET A 1 0.43 -7.65 12.45
C MET A 1 0.86 -8.09 13.84
N ASP A 2 -0.06 -8.16 14.80
CA ASP A 2 0.21 -8.80 16.09
C ASP A 2 0.17 -10.32 15.90
N LEU A 3 1.34 -10.94 15.88
CA LEU A 3 1.45 -12.37 15.59
C LEU A 3 0.97 -13.25 16.74
N ALA A 4 1.06 -12.78 17.98
CA ALA A 4 0.58 -13.55 19.13
C ALA A 4 -0.95 -13.60 19.11
N TRP A 5 -1.58 -12.43 18.99
CA TRP A 5 -3.03 -12.32 18.87
C TRP A 5 -3.57 -13.14 17.70
N TRP A 6 -2.93 -13.03 16.53
CA TRP A 6 -3.33 -13.77 15.32
C TRP A 6 -3.34 -15.28 15.50
N ARG A 7 -2.37 -15.82 16.24
CA ARG A 7 -2.29 -17.26 16.55
C ARG A 7 -3.35 -17.67 17.57
N ASP A 8 -3.48 -16.90 18.66
CA ASP A 8 -4.40 -17.21 19.75
C ASP A 8 -5.86 -17.19 19.29
N HIS A 9 -6.19 -16.36 18.31
CA HIS A 9 -7.54 -16.22 17.75
C HIS A 9 -7.78 -17.06 16.49
N GLN A 10 -6.82 -17.93 16.12
CA GLN A 10 -6.89 -18.75 14.91
C GLN A 10 -7.27 -17.93 13.65
N THR A 11 -6.78 -16.70 13.56
CA THR A 11 -7.30 -15.69 12.64
C THR A 11 -7.24 -16.11 11.18
N THR A 12 -6.19 -16.83 10.77
CA THR A 12 -6.09 -17.38 9.42
C THR A 12 -7.30 -18.24 9.05
N GLN A 13 -7.73 -19.14 9.95
CA GLN A 13 -8.88 -19.99 9.68
C GLN A 13 -10.18 -19.17 9.61
N ALA A 14 -10.33 -18.22 10.53
CA ALA A 14 -11.51 -17.36 10.54
C ALA A 14 -11.63 -16.50 9.27
N LEU A 15 -10.52 -15.97 8.75
CA LEU A 15 -10.49 -15.25 7.48
C LEU A 15 -10.84 -16.17 6.30
N PHE A 16 -10.41 -17.44 6.30
CA PHE A 16 -10.81 -18.39 5.26
C PHE A 16 -12.30 -18.69 5.28
N GLU A 17 -12.91 -18.89 6.45
CA GLU A 17 -14.36 -19.11 6.55
C GLU A 17 -15.12 -17.85 6.12
N LEU A 18 -14.72 -16.66 6.60
CA LEU A 18 -15.33 -15.40 6.18
C LEU A 18 -15.19 -15.16 4.67
N THR A 19 -14.06 -15.56 4.08
CA THR A 19 -13.87 -15.50 2.62
C THR A 19 -14.84 -16.43 1.90
N LYS A 20 -15.02 -17.68 2.34
CA LYS A 20 -15.98 -18.60 1.71
C LYS A 20 -17.40 -18.03 1.72
N GLU A 21 -17.78 -17.34 2.78
CA GLU A 21 -19.11 -16.73 2.93
C GLU A 21 -19.30 -15.49 2.06
N HIS A 22 -18.26 -14.66 1.92
CA HIS A 22 -18.40 -13.32 1.36
C HIS A 22 -17.68 -13.06 0.03
N HIS A 23 -16.81 -13.96 -0.47
CA HIS A 23 -15.92 -13.67 -1.61
C HIS A 23 -16.61 -13.23 -2.90
N GLN A 24 -17.90 -13.54 -3.09
CA GLN A 24 -18.67 -13.12 -4.27
C GLN A 24 -19.18 -11.68 -4.19
N HIS A 25 -19.21 -11.09 -2.99
CA HIS A 25 -19.87 -9.82 -2.71
C HIS A 25 -18.91 -8.74 -2.22
N VAL A 26 -17.60 -9.04 -2.17
CA VAL A 26 -16.57 -8.16 -1.64
C VAL A 26 -15.42 -8.00 -2.62
N TYR A 27 -14.73 -6.86 -2.55
CA TYR A 27 -13.53 -6.55 -3.30
C TYR A 27 -12.30 -7.26 -2.71
N GLY A 28 -12.26 -8.57 -2.88
CA GLY A 28 -11.10 -9.40 -2.53
C GLY A 28 -10.82 -9.46 -1.03
N ASP A 29 -9.57 -9.78 -0.71
CA ASP A 29 -9.07 -9.98 0.66
C ASP A 29 -9.03 -8.70 1.50
N GLN A 30 -8.82 -7.53 0.88
CA GLN A 30 -8.81 -6.26 1.60
C GLN A 30 -10.13 -5.99 2.34
N GLU A 31 -11.28 -6.26 1.72
CA GLU A 31 -12.58 -6.09 2.37
C GLU A 31 -12.87 -7.16 3.42
N ILE A 32 -12.40 -8.40 3.20
CA ILE A 32 -12.46 -9.46 4.22
C ILE A 32 -11.69 -9.04 5.48
N LEU A 33 -10.48 -8.50 5.32
CA LEU A 33 -9.68 -7.99 6.42
C LEU A 33 -10.37 -6.81 7.13
N ASN A 34 -10.93 -5.86 6.37
CA ASN A 34 -11.67 -4.72 6.93
C ASN A 34 -12.90 -5.18 7.73
N HIS A 35 -13.64 -6.19 7.25
CA HIS A 35 -14.78 -6.73 7.96
C HIS A 35 -14.33 -7.40 9.27
N TYR A 36 -13.36 -8.30 9.20
CA TYR A 36 -12.88 -9.05 10.36
C TYR A 36 -12.27 -8.15 11.44
N PHE A 37 -11.51 -7.11 11.04
CA PHE A 37 -10.77 -6.23 11.95
C PHE A 37 -11.40 -4.85 12.17
N LYS A 38 -12.66 -4.64 11.77
CA LYS A 38 -13.31 -3.30 11.77
C LYS A 38 -13.08 -2.45 13.03
N ASP A 39 -13.09 -3.09 14.20
CA ASP A 39 -12.94 -2.45 15.52
C ASP A 39 -11.62 -2.83 16.23
N ALA A 40 -10.74 -3.56 15.56
CA ALA A 40 -9.54 -4.18 16.11
C ALA A 40 -8.30 -3.87 15.27
N TRP A 41 -8.11 -2.59 14.92
CA TRP A 41 -6.96 -2.13 14.14
C TRP A 41 -6.39 -0.82 14.70
N LEU A 42 -5.08 -0.65 14.51
CA LEU A 42 -4.37 0.59 14.83
C LEU A 42 -4.22 1.43 13.57
N ARG A 43 -4.74 2.66 13.60
CA ARG A 43 -4.57 3.60 12.49
C ARG A 43 -3.14 4.11 12.43
N LEU A 44 -2.48 3.91 11.29
CA LEU A 44 -1.17 4.48 11.00
C LEU A 44 -1.28 5.86 10.35
N PRO A 45 -0.26 6.73 10.47
CA PRO A 45 -0.18 7.96 9.70
C PRO A 45 -0.19 7.68 8.19
N LEU A 46 -0.78 8.59 7.41
CA LEU A 46 -0.94 8.45 5.95
C LEU A 46 0.38 8.13 5.24
N THR A 47 1.49 8.71 5.69
CA THR A 47 2.82 8.57 5.08
C THR A 47 3.37 7.14 5.10
N TYR A 48 2.79 6.23 5.89
CA TYR A 48 3.16 4.81 5.93
C TYR A 48 2.40 3.94 4.92
N ASN A 49 1.44 4.51 4.18
CA ASN A 49 0.75 3.85 3.07
C ASN A 49 0.12 4.91 2.15
N LEU A 50 0.94 5.78 1.56
CA LEU A 50 0.44 6.79 0.63
C LEU A 50 0.12 6.12 -0.70
N GLN A 51 -1.17 5.98 -1.01
CA GLN A 51 -1.65 5.30 -2.21
C GLN A 51 -1.68 6.26 -3.39
N VAL A 52 -0.79 6.05 -4.36
CA VAL A 52 -0.62 6.91 -5.56
C VAL A 52 -1.11 6.23 -6.85
N GLY A 53 -1.89 5.15 -6.70
CA GLY A 53 -2.42 4.37 -7.81
C GLY A 53 -3.64 5.02 -8.48
N SER A 54 -4.36 5.86 -7.76
CA SER A 54 -5.56 6.59 -8.20
C SER A 54 -5.26 7.97 -8.78
N ASP A 55 -3.99 8.36 -8.89
CA ASP A 55 -3.58 9.71 -9.32
C ASP A 55 -4.17 10.09 -10.67
N LYS A 56 -4.18 9.14 -11.61
CA LYS A 56 -4.82 9.36 -12.92
C LYS A 56 -6.28 9.78 -12.77
N ASP A 57 -7.01 9.11 -11.90
CA ASP A 57 -8.44 9.34 -11.69
C ASP A 57 -8.64 10.64 -10.89
N GLN A 58 -7.84 10.87 -9.85
CA GLN A 58 -7.84 12.11 -9.07
C GLN A 58 -7.51 13.36 -9.90
N HIS A 59 -6.53 13.27 -10.81
CA HIS A 59 -6.24 14.31 -11.79
C HIS A 59 -7.43 14.55 -12.74
N GLN A 60 -8.16 13.51 -13.15
CA GLN A 60 -9.36 13.65 -13.97
C GLN A 60 -10.52 14.31 -13.22
N TYR A 61 -10.66 14.03 -11.93
CA TYR A 61 -11.71 14.59 -11.07
C TYR A 61 -11.35 15.95 -10.46
N GLY A 62 -10.09 16.40 -10.58
CA GLY A 62 -9.61 17.65 -9.99
C GLY A 62 -9.41 17.57 -8.47
N ASP A 63 -9.33 16.36 -7.91
CA ASP A 63 -9.23 16.12 -6.47
C ASP A 63 -7.78 15.77 -6.08
N LEU A 64 -6.95 16.82 -5.97
CA LEU A 64 -5.53 16.71 -5.61
C LEU A 64 -5.25 17.16 -4.17
N ALA A 65 -6.29 17.41 -3.37
CA ALA A 65 -6.17 18.01 -2.03
C ALA A 65 -5.26 17.19 -1.11
N LEU A 66 -5.23 15.85 -1.27
CA LEU A 66 -4.35 14.96 -0.52
C LEU A 66 -2.85 15.28 -0.71
N TYR A 67 -2.46 15.76 -1.90
CA TYR A 67 -1.08 16.11 -2.21
C TYR A 67 -0.68 17.48 -1.67
N ASP A 68 -1.64 18.41 -1.59
CA ASP A 68 -1.43 19.71 -0.96
C ASP A 68 -1.24 19.58 0.56
N GLU A 69 -1.82 18.54 1.18
CA GLU A 69 -1.67 18.25 2.61
C GLU A 69 -0.28 17.68 2.99
N PHE A 70 0.49 17.14 2.03
CA PHE A 70 1.81 16.58 2.29
C PHE A 70 2.80 16.79 1.13
N PRO A 71 3.62 17.86 1.17
CA PRO A 71 4.59 18.16 0.11
C PRO A 71 5.89 17.34 0.20
N GLY A 72 5.99 16.38 1.13
CA GLY A 72 7.21 15.62 1.41
C GLY A 72 7.31 14.28 0.68
N LEU A 73 8.41 13.56 0.93
CA LEU A 73 8.56 12.15 0.57
C LEU A 73 7.92 11.29 1.67
N PRO A 74 6.91 10.44 1.37
CA PRO A 74 6.32 9.56 2.38
C PRO A 74 7.30 8.44 2.77
N ALA A 75 7.06 7.82 3.92
CA ALA A 75 7.85 6.66 4.35
C ALA A 75 7.61 5.44 3.45
N VAL A 76 6.38 5.28 2.95
CA VAL A 76 6.00 4.20 2.02
C VAL A 76 5.10 4.75 0.93
N ILE A 77 5.52 4.52 -0.33
CA ILE A 77 4.73 4.82 -1.53
C ILE A 77 4.06 3.52 -1.99
N HIS A 78 2.73 3.54 -2.13
CA HIS A 78 1.96 2.39 -2.58
C HIS A 78 1.32 2.66 -3.95
N TYR A 79 1.90 2.08 -5.00
CA TYR A 79 1.36 2.15 -6.36
C TYR A 79 0.19 1.15 -6.52
N THR A 80 -0.97 1.50 -5.96
CA THR A 80 -2.22 0.73 -6.10
C THR A 80 -2.75 0.77 -7.54
N SER A 81 -3.87 0.10 -7.82
CA SER A 81 -4.50 0.04 -9.16
C SER A 81 -3.64 -0.66 -10.24
N HIS A 82 -4.13 -0.64 -11.49
CA HIS A 82 -3.45 -1.18 -12.66
C HIS A 82 -2.36 -0.25 -13.22
N ASN A 83 -2.41 1.05 -12.88
CA ASN A 83 -1.46 2.02 -13.40
C ASN A 83 -0.15 1.96 -12.60
N LYS A 84 0.75 1.07 -13.01
CA LYS A 84 2.02 0.83 -12.33
C LYS A 84 3.13 1.73 -12.86
N PRO A 85 4.09 2.14 -12.01
CA PRO A 85 5.18 3.05 -12.38
C PRO A 85 6.16 2.45 -13.39
N TRP A 86 6.14 1.13 -13.61
CA TRP A 86 6.94 0.46 -14.64
C TRP A 86 6.27 0.40 -16.02
N THR A 87 5.02 0.82 -16.15
CA THR A 87 4.32 0.85 -17.44
C THR A 87 4.67 2.11 -18.24
N ALA A 88 4.29 2.15 -19.53
CA ALA A 88 4.51 3.32 -20.38
C ALA A 88 3.75 4.59 -19.92
N ASN A 89 2.67 4.40 -19.15
CA ASN A 89 1.80 5.48 -18.69
C ASN A 89 2.46 6.27 -17.55
N ARG A 90 2.49 7.61 -17.68
CA ARG A 90 3.18 8.51 -16.73
C ARG A 90 2.21 9.35 -15.93
N PHE A 91 1.42 8.71 -15.06
CA PHE A 91 0.38 9.39 -14.27
C PHE A 91 0.54 9.25 -12.76
N ASN A 92 1.51 8.48 -12.25
CA ASN A 92 1.72 8.33 -10.81
C ASN A 92 2.76 9.35 -10.32
N HIS A 93 2.49 9.96 -9.18
CA HIS A 93 3.50 10.66 -8.40
C HIS A 93 4.63 9.70 -7.98
N PHE A 94 5.81 10.26 -7.71
CA PHE A 94 7.00 9.53 -7.26
C PHE A 94 7.50 8.44 -8.22
N ARG A 95 7.11 8.45 -9.50
CA ARG A 95 7.51 7.42 -10.47
C ARG A 95 9.02 7.30 -10.58
N GLU A 96 9.73 8.42 -10.58
CA GLU A 96 11.19 8.50 -10.65
C GLU A 96 11.87 7.78 -9.48
N ILE A 97 11.27 7.78 -8.30
CA ILE A 97 11.79 7.05 -7.13
C ILE A 97 11.69 5.54 -7.35
N TRP A 98 10.59 5.04 -7.92
CA TRP A 98 10.49 3.63 -8.28
C TRP A 98 11.59 3.21 -9.26
N TRP A 99 11.84 4.03 -10.30
CA TRP A 99 12.89 3.74 -11.29
C TRP A 99 14.30 3.89 -10.72
N PHE A 100 14.52 4.81 -9.78
CA PHE A 100 15.78 4.91 -9.06
C PHE A 100 16.09 3.59 -8.34
N TYR A 101 15.17 3.08 -7.53
CA TYR A 101 15.36 1.82 -6.81
C TYR A 101 15.41 0.59 -7.73
N TYR A 102 14.68 0.62 -8.85
CA TYR A 102 14.78 -0.43 -9.87
C TYR A 102 16.18 -0.51 -10.48
N ALA A 103 16.83 0.64 -10.70
CA ALA A 103 18.16 0.72 -11.28
C ALA A 103 19.30 0.62 -10.24
N LEU A 104 18.97 0.61 -8.94
CA LEU A 104 19.95 0.55 -7.86
C LEU A 104 20.55 -0.85 -7.79
N SER A 105 21.87 -0.94 -7.87
CA SER A 105 22.58 -2.21 -7.70
C SER A 105 22.57 -2.67 -6.23
N TRP A 106 22.70 -3.97 -6.01
CA TRP A 106 22.83 -4.50 -4.65
C TRP A 106 24.14 -4.06 -4.00
N GLU A 107 25.20 -3.91 -4.79
CA GLU A 107 26.51 -3.42 -4.34
C GLU A 107 26.41 -1.99 -3.82
N ASP A 108 25.73 -1.09 -4.54
CA ASP A 108 25.49 0.29 -4.11
C ASP A 108 24.65 0.31 -2.82
N ALA A 109 23.60 -0.50 -2.76
CA ALA A 109 22.75 -0.60 -1.57
C ALA A 109 23.54 -1.06 -0.33
N LEU A 110 24.39 -2.09 -0.47
CA LEU A 110 25.22 -2.60 0.62
C LEU A 110 26.32 -1.62 1.04
N PHE A 111 26.91 -0.88 0.09
CA PHE A 111 27.89 0.16 0.40
C PHE A 111 27.32 1.24 1.32
N HIS A 112 26.05 1.59 1.15
CA HIS A 112 25.38 2.55 2.02
C HIS A 112 25.02 1.98 3.40
N LEU A 113 24.76 0.67 3.52
CA LEU A 113 24.46 0.02 4.79
C LEU A 113 25.71 -0.20 5.66
N GLY A 114 26.87 -0.46 5.06
CA GLY A 114 28.14 -0.69 5.76
C GLY A 114 28.79 0.57 6.36
N LYS A 115 28.14 1.73 6.28
CA LYS A 115 28.60 3.01 6.83
C LYS A 115 27.82 3.48 8.08
N MET A 116 27.00 2.62 8.68
CA MET A 116 26.35 2.84 9.97
C MET A 116 27.06 2.09 11.09
#